data_AF-A0A9E3MAB7-F1
#
_entry.id   AF-A0A9E3MAB7-F1
#
_cell.length_a   1.000
_cell.length_b   1.000
_cell.length_c   1.000
_cell.angle_alpha   90.00
_cell.angle_beta   90.00
_cell.angle_gamma   90.00
#
_symmetry.space_group_name_H-M   'P 1'
#
loop_
_entity.id
_entity.type
_entity.pdbx_description
1 polymer ?
#
loop_
_entity_poly.entity_id
_entity_poly.type
_entity_poly.pdbx_seq_one_letter_code
_entity_poly.pdbx_strand_id
1 'polypeptide(L)' 'MGGAIDKKVFVEYKSKKVYFCCPGCEDKFEEEPAKYVAKLPQFQD' A
#
# COMPACT_ATOMS: atom_id res chain seq x y z
N MET A 1 -0.92 15.15 -8.23
CA MET A 1 -1.86 14.13 -7.71
C MET A 1 -1.06 13.13 -6.91
N GLY A 2 -1.39 12.97 -5.63
CA GLY A 2 -0.55 12.33 -4.61
C GLY A 2 -0.20 13.34 -3.53
N GLY A 3 -1.05 13.40 -2.49
CA GLY A 3 -0.83 14.27 -1.34
C GLY A 3 0.11 13.64 -0.31
N ALA A 4 0.13 14.21 0.89
CA ALA A 4 0.74 13.55 2.03
C ALA A 4 0.07 12.18 2.27
N ILE A 5 0.84 11.23 2.82
CA ILE A 5 0.33 9.91 3.19
C ILE A 5 -0.81 10.09 4.21
N ASP A 6 -1.97 9.53 3.90
CA ASP A 6 -3.13 9.56 4.79
C ASP A 6 -3.12 8.28 5.61
N LYS A 7 -2.78 8.41 6.91
CA LYS A 7 -2.65 7.24 7.80
C LYS A 7 -3.96 6.51 8.05
N LYS A 8 -5.09 7.08 7.61
CA LYS A 8 -6.41 6.45 7.64
C LYS A 8 -6.63 5.49 6.48
N VAL A 9 -5.90 5.67 5.38
CA VAL A 9 -5.97 4.84 4.19
C VAL A 9 -4.79 3.88 4.22
N PHE A 10 -5.02 2.68 4.73
CA PHE A 10 -4.00 1.65 4.84
C PHE A 10 -4.58 0.26 4.69
N VAL A 11 -3.75 -0.66 4.23
CA VAL A 11 -4.07 -2.09 4.16
C VAL A 11 -3.06 -2.88 5.00
N GLU A 12 -3.54 -3.96 5.60
CA GLU A 12 -2.72 -4.91 6.33
C GLU A 12 -2.38 -6.10 5.41
N TYR A 13 -1.12 -6.16 4.99
CA TYR A 13 -0.61 -7.22 4.14
C TYR A 13 0.55 -7.92 4.82
N LYS A 14 0.51 -9.25 4.96
CA LYS A 14 1.55 -10.08 5.62
C LYS A 14 2.03 -9.50 6.97
N SER A 15 1.11 -9.08 7.83
CA SER A 15 1.42 -8.48 9.15
C SER A 15 2.19 -7.14 9.08
N LYS A 16 2.19 -6.46 7.92
CA LYS A 16 2.73 -5.11 7.74
C LYS A 16 1.65 -4.18 7.22
N LYS A 17 1.70 -2.91 7.63
CA LYS A 17 0.76 -1.88 7.20
C LYS A 17 1.34 -1.11 6.01
N VAL A 18 0.60 -1.04 4.91
CA VAL A 18 0.93 -0.21 3.76
C VAL A 18 0.00 0.99 3.75
N TYR A 19 0.57 2.18 3.85
CA TYR A 19 -0.19 3.44 3.90
C TYR A 19 -0.22 4.09 2.53
N PHE A 20 -1.34 4.73 2.20
CA PHE A 20 -1.55 5.38 0.91
C PHE A 20 -1.88 6.86 1.08
N CYS A 21 -1.67 7.66 0.03
CA CYS A 21 -1.99 9.09 0.02
C CYS A 21 -3.45 9.38 -0.38
N CYS A 22 -4.18 8.39 -0.88
CA CYS A 22 -5.59 8.50 -1.25
C CYS A 22 -6.24 7.10 -1.33
N PRO A 23 -7.57 7.01 -1.18
CA PRO A 23 -8.29 5.74 -1.25
C PRO A 23 -8.11 5.03 -2.59
N GLY A 24 -8.09 5.75 -3.72
CA GLY A 24 -7.87 5.10 -5.03
C GLY A 24 -6.50 4.42 -5.21
N CYS A 25 -5.53 4.66 -4.32
CA CYS A 25 -4.29 3.89 -4.29
C CYS A 25 -4.44 2.57 -3.50
N GLU A 26 -5.35 2.51 -2.53
CA GLU A 26 -5.70 1.30 -1.79
C GLU A 26 -6.38 0.29 -2.72
N ASP A 27 -7.39 0.71 -3.49
CA ASP A 27 -8.11 -0.16 -4.43
C ASP A 27 -7.15 -0.83 -5.42
N LYS A 28 -6.26 -0.03 -6.03
CA LYS A 28 -5.25 -0.54 -6.95
C LYS A 28 -4.28 -1.53 -6.29
N PHE A 29 -3.96 -1.29 -5.02
CA PHE A 29 -3.10 -2.20 -4.27
C PHE A 29 -3.82 -3.51 -3.97
N GLU A 30 -5.11 -3.48 -3.63
CA GLU A 30 -5.91 -4.68 -3.36
C GLU A 30 -6.14 -5.54 -4.61
N GLU A 31 -6.22 -4.93 -5.81
CA GLU A 31 -6.31 -5.67 -7.07
C GLU A 31 -5.04 -6.48 -7.40
N GLU A 32 -3.85 -5.90 -7.17
CA GLU A 32 -2.56 -6.56 -7.47
C GLU A 32 -1.51 -6.41 -6.35
N PRO A 33 -1.77 -6.87 -5.11
CA PRO A 33 -0.91 -6.57 -3.96
C PRO A 33 0.48 -7.16 -4.15
N ALA A 34 0.58 -8.37 -4.72
CA ALA A 34 1.84 -9.06 -5.01
C ALA A 34 2.81 -8.23 -5.87
N LYS A 35 2.29 -7.47 -6.84
CA LYS A 35 3.08 -6.65 -7.76
C LYS A 35 3.64 -5.39 -7.10
N TYR A 36 2.89 -4.82 -6.15
CA TYR A 36 3.32 -3.65 -5.40
C TYR A 36 4.25 -4.04 -4.24
N VAL A 37 3.93 -5.09 -3.49
CA VAL A 37 4.77 -5.56 -2.38
C VAL A 37 6.13 -6.04 -2.86
N ALA A 38 6.23 -6.63 -4.06
CA ALA A 38 7.52 -6.96 -4.67
C ALA A 38 8.41 -5.73 -4.94
N LYS A 39 7.84 -4.52 -5.04
CA LYS A 39 8.58 -3.26 -5.20
C LYS A 39 8.83 -2.55 -3.87
N LEU A 40 8.26 -3.03 -2.79
CA LEU A 40 8.35 -2.42 -1.48
C LEU A 40 9.47 -3.13 -0.69
N PRO A 41 10.53 -2.42 -0.29
CA PRO A 41 11.68 -3.02 0.38
C PRO A 41 11.30 -3.67 1.72
N GLN A 42 10.22 -3.21 2.37
CA GLN A 42 9.73 -3.82 3.59
C GLN A 42 9.13 -5.23 3.41
N PHE A 43 8.91 -5.71 2.18
CA PHE A 43 8.43 -7.07 1.89
C PHE A 43 9.43 -7.91 1.10
N GLN A 44 10.63 -7.37 0.87
CA GLN A 44 11.77 -8.09 0.32
C GLN A 44 12.59 -8.61 1.51
N ASP A 45 12.13 -9.70 2.11
CA ASP A 45 12.90 -10.44 3.12
C ASP A 45 14.03 -11.26 2.46
#